data_AF-A0A9D2R0V0-F1
#
_entry.id   AF-A0A9D2R0V0-F1
#
_cell.length_a   1.000
_cell.length_b   1.000
_cell.length_c   1.000
_cell.angle_alpha   90.00
_cell.angle_beta   90.00
_cell.angle_gamma   90.00
#
_symmetry.space_group_name_H-M   'P 1'
#
loop_
_entity.id
_entity.type
_entity.pdbx_description
1 polymer ?
#
loop_
_entity_poly.entity_id
_entity_poly.type
_entity_poly.pdbx_seq_one_letter_code
_entity_poly.pdbx_strand_id
1 'polypeptide(L)'
;MSNYIEYNDTIVFHPGYYVKEIVDDSGLTQEDFAKRLDTTPKNLSLLIRGEQNLSIDIAMKLSRMIGTSVSYWLNLQNAYDALIAKFRSDEELEQEKEIFKSLDYRYFRDNFGLPDLPRKIDEQIIEVRKFLKVATLSVFKKKDMAVSFRSASNKISDANVVKANAMVQIAINNALTIDAPKYNKLKFKQAVDYALSLTKNHEDFYPLIKNAFLEAGVIFVILPNLPGSKINGATKKLEKNVMLMVNDRRLNSDTFWFTLFHEIGHIIHGDYGISFEKESGEKEEIADGYAADSLIDPDEYERFVKGKVFSLAAIKAFADSIDRDPGIVLGRLQNDGLVRDDDCTLQTLRHKYRVKISS
;
A
#
# COMPACT_ATOMS: atom_id res chain seq x y z
N MET A 1 16.73 33.55 13.36
CA MET A 1 16.17 33.45 11.99
C MET A 1 15.86 34.87 11.53
N SER A 2 15.94 35.17 10.22
CA SER A 2 15.42 36.44 9.72
C SER A 2 13.89 36.42 9.81
N ASN A 3 13.28 37.58 10.05
CA ASN A 3 11.82 37.76 10.04
C ASN A 3 11.22 37.82 8.63
N TYR A 4 12.01 37.42 7.63
CA TYR A 4 11.59 37.11 6.29
C TYR A 4 12.37 35.87 5.80
N ILE A 5 11.77 35.10 4.90
CA ILE A 5 12.36 33.91 4.29
C ILE A 5 12.30 34.10 2.77
N GLU A 6 13.37 33.72 2.08
CA GLU A 6 13.44 33.72 0.62
C GLU A 6 13.46 32.26 0.13
N TYR A 7 12.55 31.93 -0.78
CA TYR A 7 12.45 30.60 -1.39
C TYR A 7 11.95 30.73 -2.83
N ASN A 8 12.67 30.16 -3.81
CA ASN A 8 12.34 30.23 -5.24
C ASN A 8 11.89 31.63 -5.70
N ASP A 9 12.75 32.64 -5.50
CA ASP A 9 12.52 34.05 -5.84
C ASP A 9 11.29 34.69 -5.16
N THR A 10 10.71 34.03 -4.15
CA THR A 10 9.59 34.54 -3.36
C THR A 10 10.08 34.92 -1.97
N ILE A 11 9.89 36.19 -1.60
CA ILE A 11 10.18 36.68 -0.25
C ILE A 11 8.90 36.67 0.58
N VAL A 12 8.96 36.03 1.73
CA VAL A 12 7.84 35.85 2.66
C VAL A 12 8.16 36.55 3.96
N PHE A 13 7.35 37.55 4.31
CA PHE A 13 7.55 38.35 5.52
C PHE A 13 6.71 37.81 6.67
N HIS A 14 7.36 37.49 7.78
CA HIS A 14 6.68 37.19 9.04
C HIS A 14 5.96 38.47 9.55
N PRO A 15 4.80 38.39 10.23
CA PRO A 15 4.14 39.58 10.79
C PRO A 15 5.06 40.43 11.67
N GLY A 16 6.00 39.78 12.34
CA GLY A 16 7.08 40.41 13.11
C GLY A 16 7.96 41.38 12.33
N TYR A 17 8.09 41.23 11.01
CA TYR A 17 8.75 42.20 10.14
C TYR A 17 8.03 43.54 10.17
N TYR A 18 6.71 43.55 9.95
CA TYR A 18 5.90 44.76 10.02
C TYR A 18 5.85 45.35 11.43
N VAL A 19 5.79 44.50 12.47
CA VAL A 19 5.88 44.97 13.86
C VAL A 19 7.20 45.68 14.10
N LYS A 20 8.31 45.15 13.56
CA LYS A 20 9.63 45.77 13.67
C LYS A 20 9.65 47.16 13.04
N GLU A 21 9.17 47.30 11.81
CA GLU A 21 9.10 48.59 11.11
C GLU A 21 8.30 49.61 11.95
N ILE A 22 7.18 49.19 12.53
CA ILE A 22 6.36 50.06 13.40
C ILE A 22 7.09 50.45 14.68
N VAL A 23 7.87 49.54 15.28
CA VAL A 23 8.70 49.88 16.45
C VAL A 23 9.78 50.89 16.05
N ASP A 24 10.49 50.63 14.95
CA ASP A 24 11.59 51.47 14.45
C ASP A 24 11.08 52.88 14.08
N ASP A 25 9.90 52.99 13.44
CA ASP A 25 9.24 54.25 13.06
C ASP A 25 8.65 55.02 14.25
N SER A 26 8.33 54.33 15.35
CA SER A 26 7.74 54.97 16.54
C SER A 26 8.73 55.84 17.31
N GLY A 27 10.04 55.68 17.06
CA GLY A 27 11.11 56.29 17.84
C GLY A 27 11.23 55.77 19.28
N LEU A 28 10.48 54.73 19.64
CA LEU A 28 10.50 54.11 20.96
C LEU A 28 11.53 52.98 21.04
N THR A 29 12.05 52.73 22.24
CA THR A 29 12.78 51.48 22.48
C THR A 29 11.83 50.29 22.40
N GLN A 30 12.34 49.09 22.04
CA GLN A 30 11.53 47.86 22.08
C GLN A 30 10.93 47.61 23.47
N GLU A 31 11.63 48.00 24.54
CA GLU A 31 11.12 47.86 25.90
C GLU A 31 9.90 48.76 26.15
N ASP A 32 9.97 50.03 25.74
CA ASP A 32 8.87 50.97 25.89
C ASP A 32 7.68 50.62 25.01
N PHE A 33 7.93 50.15 23.79
CA PHE A 33 6.89 49.66 22.89
C PHE A 33 6.19 48.43 23.48
N ALA A 34 6.94 47.48 24.04
CA ALA A 34 6.37 46.30 24.69
C ALA A 34 5.48 46.66 25.89
N LYS A 35 5.93 47.61 26.73
CA LYS A 35 5.12 48.12 27.85
C LYS A 35 3.81 48.74 27.37
N ARG A 36 3.84 49.55 26.31
CA ARG A 36 2.62 50.17 25.73
C ARG A 36 1.68 49.18 25.09
N LEU A 37 2.23 48.14 24.47
CA LEU A 37 1.48 47.04 23.88
C LEU A 37 0.95 46.07 24.95
N ASP A 38 1.25 46.28 26.24
CA ASP A 38 0.89 45.37 27.33
C ASP A 38 1.44 43.94 27.11
N THR A 39 2.75 43.86 26.83
CA THR A 39 3.47 42.60 26.64
C THR A 39 4.88 42.69 27.22
N THR A 40 5.59 41.56 27.32
CA THR A 40 6.99 41.57 27.78
C THR A 40 7.93 41.94 26.63
N PRO A 41 9.06 42.63 26.91
CA PRO A 41 10.08 42.90 25.89
C PRO A 41 10.60 41.61 25.22
N LYS A 42 10.71 40.53 26.00
CA LYS A 42 11.07 39.20 25.49
C LYS A 42 10.05 38.68 24.46
N ASN A 43 8.76 38.79 24.76
CA ASN A 43 7.69 38.36 23.86
C ASN A 43 7.70 39.20 22.57
N LEU A 44 7.79 40.53 22.68
CA LEU A 44 7.89 41.39 21.50
C LEU A 44 9.14 41.07 20.65
N SER A 45 10.28 40.84 21.31
CA SER A 45 11.54 40.51 20.63
C SER A 45 11.47 39.20 19.84
N LEU A 46 10.89 38.14 20.43
CA LEU A 46 10.67 36.86 19.74
C LEU A 46 9.78 37.03 18.51
N LEU A 47 8.72 37.85 18.63
CA LEU A 47 7.81 38.12 17.51
C LEU A 47 8.54 38.86 16.38
N ILE A 48 9.25 39.95 16.72
CA ILE A 48 10.02 40.77 15.77
C ILE A 48 11.06 39.95 15.01
N ARG A 49 11.71 38.99 15.68
CA ARG A 49 12.68 38.07 15.05
C ARG A 49 12.04 36.96 14.21
N GLY A 50 10.72 36.83 14.21
CA GLY A 50 10.02 35.73 13.53
C GLY A 50 10.23 34.37 14.18
N GLU A 51 10.59 34.33 15.45
CA GLU A 51 10.81 33.10 16.22
C GLU A 51 9.51 32.57 16.86
N GLN A 52 8.42 33.34 16.79
CA GLN A 52 7.10 32.91 17.22
C GLN A 52 6.01 33.55 16.35
N ASN A 53 4.89 32.86 16.24
CA ASN A 53 3.71 33.35 15.55
C ASN A 53 3.04 34.51 16.30
N LEU A 54 2.38 35.38 15.55
CA LEU A 54 1.51 36.41 16.09
C LEU A 54 0.24 35.78 16.68
N SER A 55 0.07 35.90 17.99
CA SER A 55 -1.11 35.40 18.69
C SER A 55 -2.32 36.34 18.52
N ILE A 56 -3.54 35.81 18.75
CA ILE A 56 -4.78 36.61 18.72
C ILE A 56 -4.74 37.75 19.76
N ASP A 57 -4.16 37.51 20.95
CA ASP A 57 -4.00 38.55 21.99
C ASP A 57 -3.13 39.71 21.50
N ILE A 58 -1.97 39.41 20.90
CA ILE A 58 -1.09 40.42 20.34
C ILE A 58 -1.74 41.12 19.14
N ALA A 59 -2.48 40.40 18.29
CA ALA A 59 -3.27 40.99 17.20
C ALA A 59 -4.26 42.04 17.73
N MET A 60 -5.00 41.72 18.80
CA MET A 60 -5.95 42.63 19.45
C MET A 60 -5.28 43.84 20.08
N LYS A 61 -4.12 43.64 20.72
CA LYS A 61 -3.35 44.73 21.33
C LYS A 61 -2.79 45.67 20.25
N LEU A 62 -2.20 45.13 19.20
CA LEU A 62 -1.68 45.90 18.06
C LEU A 62 -2.81 46.65 17.34
N SER A 63 -3.97 46.01 17.13
CA SER A 63 -5.10 46.65 16.46
C SER A 63 -5.61 47.87 17.23
N ARG A 64 -5.74 47.75 18.57
CA ARG A 64 -6.17 48.85 19.45
C ARG A 64 -5.12 49.96 19.52
N MET A 65 -3.84 49.61 19.59
CA MET A 65 -2.76 50.57 19.76
C MET A 65 -2.47 51.37 18.48
N ILE A 66 -2.56 50.72 17.31
CA ILE A 66 -2.16 51.31 16.02
C ILE A 66 -3.38 51.83 15.22
N GLY A 67 -4.60 51.45 15.61
CA GLY A 67 -5.82 51.82 14.91
C GLY A 67 -6.10 50.97 13.66
N THR A 68 -5.60 49.74 13.62
CA THR A 68 -5.88 48.76 12.57
C THR A 68 -6.93 47.74 13.03
N SER A 69 -7.26 46.75 12.20
CA SER A 69 -8.17 45.67 12.58
C SER A 69 -7.41 44.43 13.09
N VAL A 70 -8.06 43.63 13.95
CA VAL A 70 -7.52 42.32 14.36
C VAL A 70 -7.32 41.41 13.15
N SER A 71 -8.27 41.44 12.21
CA SER A 71 -8.22 40.63 10.99
C SER A 71 -7.03 40.96 10.11
N TYR A 72 -6.57 42.22 10.08
CA TYR A 72 -5.37 42.61 9.35
C TYR A 72 -4.15 41.80 9.81
N TRP A 73 -3.90 41.77 11.13
CA TRP A 73 -2.76 41.05 11.72
C TRP A 73 -2.88 39.54 11.58
N LEU A 74 -4.08 38.98 11.78
CA LEU A 74 -4.29 37.55 11.59
C LEU A 74 -4.14 37.13 10.12
N ASN A 75 -4.54 37.98 9.17
CA ASN A 75 -4.34 37.72 7.75
C ASN A 75 -2.85 37.73 7.37
N LEU A 76 -2.03 38.60 7.97
CA LEU A 76 -0.57 38.57 7.79
C LEU A 76 0.01 37.24 8.28
N GLN A 77 -0.41 36.77 9.46
CA GLN A 77 0.05 35.49 10.01
C GLN A 77 -0.41 34.31 9.14
N ASN A 78 -1.68 34.29 8.73
CA ASN A 78 -2.21 33.23 7.87
C ASN A 78 -1.52 33.20 6.51
N ALA A 79 -1.24 34.37 5.91
CA ALA A 79 -0.52 34.46 4.64
C ALA A 79 0.91 33.93 4.78
N TYR A 80 1.62 34.29 5.86
CA TYR A 80 2.93 33.76 6.18
C TYR A 80 2.88 32.22 6.33
N ASP A 81 2.00 31.70 7.19
CA ASP A 81 1.89 30.27 7.48
C ASP A 81 1.54 29.45 6.23
N ALA A 82 0.65 29.96 5.36
CA ALA A 82 0.28 29.31 4.11
C ALA A 82 1.47 29.19 3.15
N LEU A 83 2.32 30.22 3.06
CA LEU A 83 3.52 30.20 2.22
C LEU A 83 4.59 29.26 2.78
N ILE A 84 4.81 29.27 4.10
CA ILE A 84 5.73 28.30 4.74
C ILE A 84 5.24 26.86 4.56
N ALA A 85 3.93 26.61 4.68
CA ALA A 85 3.36 25.30 4.42
C ALA A 85 3.56 24.87 2.95
N LYS A 86 3.42 25.80 2.00
CA LYS A 86 3.70 25.54 0.58
C LYS A 86 5.16 25.15 0.37
N PHE A 87 6.12 25.88 0.94
CA PHE A 87 7.55 25.57 0.78
C PHE A 87 7.90 24.19 1.34
N ARG A 88 7.36 23.85 2.52
CA ARG A 88 7.52 22.49 3.08
C ARG A 88 6.91 21.41 2.19
N SER A 89 5.76 21.69 1.58
CA SER A 89 5.12 20.77 0.64
C SER A 89 5.96 20.59 -0.63
N ASP A 90 6.60 21.65 -1.14
CA ASP A 90 7.48 21.59 -2.31
C ASP A 90 8.75 20.77 -1.99
N GLU A 91 9.34 20.96 -0.81
CA GLU A 91 10.46 20.14 -0.31
C GLU A 91 10.07 18.67 -0.15
N GLU A 92 8.88 18.39 0.38
CA GLU A 92 8.38 17.02 0.52
C GLU A 92 8.13 16.37 -0.86
N LEU A 93 7.57 17.12 -1.81
CA LEU A 93 7.38 16.65 -3.17
C LEU A 93 8.72 16.25 -3.82
N GLU A 94 9.80 16.99 -3.56
CA GLU A 94 11.13 16.64 -4.04
C GLU A 94 11.62 15.30 -3.45
N GLN A 95 11.40 15.05 -2.16
CA GLN A 95 11.72 13.76 -1.54
C GLN A 95 10.88 12.61 -2.13
N GLU A 96 9.63 12.89 -2.47
CA GLU A 96 8.72 11.93 -3.06
C GLU A 96 9.07 11.57 -4.50
N LYS A 97 9.74 12.46 -5.25
CA LYS A 97 10.28 12.10 -6.58
C LYS A 97 11.21 10.90 -6.50
N GLU A 98 12.05 10.78 -5.46
CA GLU A 98 12.92 9.62 -5.27
C GLU A 98 12.14 8.32 -5.03
N ILE A 99 11.04 8.39 -4.27
CA ILE A 99 10.15 7.24 -4.05
C ILE A 99 9.41 6.90 -5.34
N PHE A 100 8.93 7.92 -6.02
CA PHE A 100 8.16 7.81 -7.24
C PHE A 100 8.97 7.20 -8.39
N LYS A 101 10.30 7.38 -8.44
CA LYS A 101 11.18 6.66 -9.38
C LYS A 101 11.06 5.14 -9.27
N SER A 102 10.72 4.62 -8.08
CA SER A 102 10.50 3.19 -7.90
C SER A 102 9.11 2.74 -8.37
N LEU A 103 8.15 3.65 -8.51
CA LEU A 103 6.81 3.37 -9.02
C LEU A 103 6.77 3.62 -10.53
N ASP A 104 6.02 2.79 -11.27
CA ASP A 104 5.79 3.03 -12.69
C ASP A 104 4.43 3.69 -12.88
N TYR A 105 4.40 4.97 -13.26
CA TYR A 105 3.13 5.67 -13.51
C TYR A 105 2.26 4.96 -14.55
N ARG A 106 2.88 4.31 -15.54
CA ARG A 106 2.14 3.56 -16.59
C ARG A 106 1.35 2.42 -16.00
N TYR A 107 1.84 1.78 -14.94
CA TYR A 107 1.07 0.75 -14.23
C TYR A 107 -0.25 1.32 -13.71
N PHE A 108 -0.25 2.53 -13.14
CA PHE A 108 -1.48 3.14 -12.64
C PHE A 108 -2.41 3.59 -13.78
N ARG A 109 -1.85 4.22 -14.81
CA ARG A 109 -2.60 4.66 -15.99
C ARG A 109 -3.26 3.49 -16.72
N ASP A 110 -2.48 2.47 -17.07
CA ASP A 110 -2.91 1.39 -17.96
C ASP A 110 -3.88 0.41 -17.26
N ASN A 111 -3.78 0.28 -15.94
CA ASN A 111 -4.59 -0.68 -15.17
C ASN A 111 -5.75 -0.04 -14.40
N PHE A 112 -5.66 1.25 -14.03
CA PHE A 112 -6.63 1.92 -13.16
C PHE A 112 -7.16 3.24 -13.72
N GLY A 113 -6.84 3.57 -14.98
CA GLY A 113 -7.45 4.71 -15.68
C GLY A 113 -6.99 6.09 -15.20
N LEU A 114 -5.81 6.20 -14.58
CA LEU A 114 -5.22 7.51 -14.25
C LEU A 114 -4.97 8.33 -15.53
N PRO A 115 -4.98 9.68 -15.45
CA PRO A 115 -4.83 10.54 -16.62
C PRO A 115 -3.46 10.41 -17.30
N ASP A 116 -3.39 10.65 -18.61
CA ASP A 116 -2.10 10.66 -19.31
C ASP A 116 -1.36 11.99 -19.07
N LEU A 117 -0.24 11.91 -18.36
CA LEU A 117 0.52 13.08 -17.87
C LEU A 117 2.00 12.99 -18.29
N PRO A 118 2.33 13.02 -19.59
CA PRO A 118 3.69 12.77 -20.05
C PRO A 118 4.68 13.81 -19.51
N ARG A 119 5.78 13.34 -18.90
CA ARG A 119 6.88 14.16 -18.36
C ARG A 119 6.48 15.13 -17.23
N LYS A 120 5.27 15.04 -16.69
CA LYS A 120 4.77 15.89 -15.60
C LYS A 120 4.83 15.14 -14.26
N ILE A 121 6.03 14.92 -13.73
CA ILE A 121 6.26 14.07 -12.55
C ILE A 121 5.45 14.55 -11.33
N ASP A 122 5.40 15.85 -11.10
CA ASP A 122 4.69 16.43 -9.95
C ASP A 122 3.19 16.17 -10.01
N GLU A 123 2.57 16.38 -11.19
CA GLU A 123 1.16 16.06 -11.42
C GLU A 123 0.90 14.55 -11.30
N GLN A 124 1.81 13.71 -11.80
CA GLN A 124 1.71 12.25 -11.65
C GLN A 124 1.74 11.80 -10.19
N ILE A 125 2.62 12.38 -9.36
CA ILE A 125 2.70 12.08 -7.92
C ILE A 125 1.38 12.45 -7.24
N ILE A 126 0.82 13.62 -7.54
CA ILE A 126 -0.46 14.08 -7.00
C ILE A 126 -1.59 13.09 -7.34
N GLU A 127 -1.69 12.65 -8.59
CA GLU A 127 -2.71 11.69 -9.01
C GLU A 127 -2.52 10.31 -8.34
N VAL A 128 -1.28 9.83 -8.20
CA VAL A 128 -1.02 8.58 -7.48
C VAL A 128 -1.35 8.70 -5.99
N ARG A 129 -1.06 9.82 -5.33
CA ARG A 129 -1.48 10.06 -3.92
C ARG A 129 -3.00 10.01 -3.76
N LYS A 130 -3.74 10.70 -4.63
CA LYS A 130 -5.21 10.70 -4.63
C LYS A 130 -5.76 9.29 -4.82
N PHE A 131 -5.25 8.57 -5.81
CA PHE A 131 -5.65 7.19 -6.10
C PHE A 131 -5.37 6.24 -4.92
N LEU A 132 -4.17 6.32 -4.34
CA LEU A 132 -3.76 5.52 -3.19
C LEU A 132 -4.37 6.00 -1.87
N LYS A 133 -5.03 7.17 -1.85
CA LYS A 133 -5.61 7.81 -0.66
C LYS A 133 -4.58 8.03 0.46
N VAL A 134 -3.39 8.51 0.10
CA VAL A 134 -2.30 8.81 1.04
C VAL A 134 -1.89 10.27 0.95
N ALA A 135 -1.48 10.86 2.08
CA ALA A 135 -1.02 12.25 2.12
C ALA A 135 0.35 12.46 1.44
N THR A 136 1.21 11.44 1.50
CA THR A 136 2.59 11.44 1.01
C THR A 136 2.97 10.02 0.60
N LEU A 137 3.74 9.85 -0.48
CA LEU A 137 4.28 8.55 -0.90
C LEU A 137 5.38 8.06 0.06
N SER A 138 5.93 8.94 0.90
CA SER A 138 6.96 8.61 1.90
C SER A 138 6.50 7.58 2.92
N VAL A 139 5.19 7.44 3.12
CA VAL A 139 4.61 6.39 3.96
C VAL A 139 5.00 4.98 3.49
N PHE A 140 5.21 4.76 2.19
CA PHE A 140 5.48 3.45 1.62
C PHE A 140 6.91 2.95 1.82
N LYS A 141 7.83 3.81 2.26
CA LYS A 141 9.18 3.40 2.70
C LYS A 141 9.16 2.64 4.02
N LYS A 142 8.13 2.85 4.85
CA LYS A 142 8.01 2.18 6.15
C LYS A 142 7.59 0.74 5.92
N LYS A 143 8.32 -0.19 6.53
CA LYS A 143 7.99 -1.62 6.47
C LYS A 143 6.60 -1.85 7.09
N ASP A 144 6.27 -1.29 8.24
CA ASP A 144 4.98 -1.65 8.90
C ASP A 144 3.76 -0.81 8.52
N MET A 145 3.73 -0.14 7.35
CA MET A 145 2.67 0.84 7.05
C MET A 145 1.28 0.19 6.87
N ALA A 146 1.16 -0.78 5.97
CA ALA A 146 -0.13 -1.34 5.61
C ALA A 146 -0.37 -2.70 6.27
N VAL A 147 0.67 -3.52 6.34
CA VAL A 147 0.63 -4.91 6.83
C VAL A 147 2.03 -5.25 7.33
N SER A 148 2.14 -6.06 8.40
CA SER A 148 3.43 -6.54 8.88
C SER A 148 4.17 -7.27 7.76
N PHE A 149 5.39 -6.84 7.48
CA PHE A 149 6.27 -7.59 6.59
C PHE A 149 6.61 -8.86 7.35
N ARG A 150 6.13 -10.00 6.84
CA ARG A 150 6.59 -11.28 7.34
C ARG A 150 8.09 -11.37 7.00
N SER A 151 8.85 -12.10 7.82
CA SER A 151 10.32 -12.14 7.91
C SER A 151 11.04 -12.17 6.56
N ALA A 152 11.15 -11.00 5.94
CA ALA A 152 11.87 -10.80 4.71
C ALA A 152 13.34 -11.13 4.97
N SER A 153 13.87 -12.13 4.26
CA SER A 153 15.31 -12.32 4.15
C SER A 153 15.98 -10.99 3.81
N ASN A 154 17.21 -10.77 4.30
CA ASN A 154 18.02 -9.52 4.20
C ASN A 154 18.29 -8.97 2.77
N LYS A 155 17.50 -9.35 1.75
CA LYS A 155 17.67 -9.05 0.31
C LYS A 155 16.54 -8.20 -0.31
N ILE A 156 15.59 -7.67 0.46
CA ILE A 156 14.54 -6.79 -0.09
C ILE A 156 15.04 -5.33 -0.11
N SER A 157 15.14 -4.75 -1.32
CA SER A 157 15.44 -3.33 -1.50
C SER A 157 14.23 -2.43 -1.18
N ASP A 158 14.48 -1.18 -0.81
CA ASP A 158 13.44 -0.18 -0.52
C ASP A 158 12.46 -0.01 -1.69
N ALA A 159 12.94 -0.12 -2.93
CA ALA A 159 12.08 -0.08 -4.12
C ALA A 159 11.05 -1.22 -4.15
N ASN A 160 11.40 -2.43 -3.69
CA ASN A 160 10.45 -3.54 -3.61
C ASN A 160 9.44 -3.31 -2.50
N VAL A 161 9.87 -2.77 -1.34
CA VAL A 161 9.01 -2.41 -0.21
C VAL A 161 7.97 -1.38 -0.64
N VAL A 162 8.38 -0.32 -1.33
CA VAL A 162 7.47 0.73 -1.83
C VAL A 162 6.43 0.13 -2.78
N LYS A 163 6.85 -0.69 -3.74
CA LYS A 163 5.95 -1.36 -4.70
C LYS A 163 4.97 -2.32 -4.01
N ALA A 164 5.46 -3.11 -3.07
CA ALA A 164 4.65 -4.04 -2.27
C ALA A 164 3.57 -3.28 -1.49
N ASN A 165 3.97 -2.24 -0.75
CA ASN A 165 3.06 -1.42 0.02
C ASN A 165 2.04 -0.68 -0.87
N ALA A 166 2.45 -0.17 -2.03
CA ALA A 166 1.54 0.45 -2.98
C ALA A 166 0.48 -0.55 -3.47
N MET A 167 0.87 -1.77 -3.83
CA MET A 167 -0.06 -2.83 -4.24
C MET A 167 -1.06 -3.20 -3.12
N VAL A 168 -0.56 -3.38 -1.89
CA VAL A 168 -1.43 -3.66 -0.74
C VAL A 168 -2.37 -2.50 -0.46
N GLN A 169 -1.91 -1.25 -0.60
CA GLN A 169 -2.77 -0.08 -0.44
C GLN A 169 -3.89 -0.01 -1.48
N ILE A 170 -3.62 -0.41 -2.74
CA ILE A 170 -4.67 -0.54 -3.76
C ILE A 170 -5.71 -1.58 -3.32
N ALA A 171 -5.27 -2.75 -2.83
CA ALA A 171 -6.17 -3.78 -2.37
C ALA A 171 -7.00 -3.33 -1.16
N ILE A 172 -6.40 -2.60 -0.21
CA ILE A 172 -7.12 -2.00 0.92
C ILE A 172 -8.17 -1.01 0.44
N ASN A 173 -7.82 -0.11 -0.48
CA ASN A 173 -8.76 0.88 -1.01
C ASN A 173 -9.96 0.21 -1.69
N ASN A 174 -9.72 -0.88 -2.43
CA ASN A 174 -10.78 -1.68 -3.05
C ASN A 174 -11.61 -2.45 -2.01
N ALA A 175 -10.98 -2.99 -0.96
CA ALA A 175 -11.70 -3.73 0.07
C ALA A 175 -12.61 -2.80 0.89
N LEU A 176 -12.17 -1.57 1.16
CA LEU A 176 -12.95 -0.59 1.92
C LEU A 176 -14.20 -0.07 1.19
N THR A 177 -14.33 -0.26 -0.12
CA THR A 177 -15.54 0.09 -0.87
C THR A 177 -16.57 -1.03 -0.90
N ILE A 178 -16.20 -2.25 -0.47
CA ILE A 178 -17.06 -3.42 -0.50
C ILE A 178 -17.72 -3.61 0.87
N ASP A 179 -19.05 -3.68 0.89
CA ASP A 179 -19.76 -4.07 2.10
C ASP A 179 -19.69 -5.59 2.27
N ALA A 180 -18.96 -6.04 3.29
CA ALA A 180 -18.83 -7.44 3.64
C ALA A 180 -19.28 -7.71 5.09
N PRO A 181 -19.86 -8.89 5.37
CA PRO A 181 -20.24 -9.29 6.73
C PRO A 181 -19.00 -9.48 7.62
N LYS A 182 -19.25 -9.68 8.92
CA LYS A 182 -18.18 -10.01 9.87
C LYS A 182 -17.55 -11.36 9.50
N TYR A 183 -16.21 -11.44 9.55
CA TYR A 183 -15.45 -12.65 9.27
C TYR A 183 -15.95 -13.83 10.12
N ASN A 184 -16.25 -14.94 9.45
CA ASN A 184 -16.68 -16.19 10.06
C ASN A 184 -15.79 -17.34 9.58
N LYS A 185 -14.96 -17.87 10.50
CA LYS A 185 -13.99 -18.94 10.20
C LYS A 185 -14.65 -20.22 9.69
N LEU A 186 -15.84 -20.59 10.17
CA LEU A 186 -16.53 -21.81 9.75
C LEU A 186 -17.05 -21.68 8.31
N LYS A 187 -17.74 -20.57 8.02
CA LYS A 187 -18.19 -20.25 6.65
C LYS A 187 -17.01 -20.15 5.69
N PHE A 188 -15.89 -19.58 6.15
CA PHE A 188 -14.70 -19.46 5.32
C PHE A 188 -14.13 -20.82 4.95
N LYS A 189 -14.04 -21.77 5.91
CA LYS A 189 -13.63 -23.16 5.61
C LYS A 189 -14.53 -23.81 4.55
N GLN A 190 -15.85 -23.65 4.67
CA GLN A 190 -16.80 -24.17 3.66
C GLN A 190 -16.58 -23.52 2.28
N ALA A 191 -16.30 -22.22 2.25
CA ALA A 191 -16.01 -21.52 1.01
C ALA A 191 -14.67 -21.96 0.38
N VAL A 192 -13.68 -22.31 1.21
CA VAL A 192 -12.40 -22.90 0.77
C VAL A 192 -12.62 -24.29 0.16
N ASP A 193 -13.42 -25.14 0.79
CA ASP A 193 -13.80 -26.46 0.25
C ASP A 193 -14.50 -26.31 -1.11
N TYR A 194 -15.40 -25.32 -1.23
CA TYR A 194 -16.03 -24.98 -2.50
C TYR A 194 -15.00 -24.52 -3.55
N ALA A 195 -14.02 -23.69 -3.17
CA ALA A 195 -12.96 -23.25 -4.08
C ALA A 195 -12.12 -24.42 -4.62
N LEU A 196 -11.86 -25.47 -3.83
CA LEU A 196 -11.17 -26.69 -4.29
C LEU A 196 -11.92 -27.39 -5.43
N SER A 197 -13.25 -27.41 -5.38
CA SER A 197 -14.09 -28.00 -6.44
C SER A 197 -14.05 -27.23 -7.77
N LEU A 198 -13.56 -25.99 -7.75
CA LEU A 198 -13.50 -25.12 -8.92
C LEU A 198 -12.15 -25.15 -9.63
N THR A 199 -11.17 -25.94 -9.17
CA THR A 199 -9.81 -25.95 -9.74
C THR A 199 -9.76 -26.26 -11.24
N LYS A 200 -10.68 -27.10 -11.74
CA LYS A 200 -10.84 -27.43 -13.17
C LYS A 200 -11.62 -26.40 -13.99
N ASN A 201 -12.28 -25.43 -13.36
CA ASN A 201 -12.95 -24.32 -14.05
C ASN A 201 -11.93 -23.20 -14.28
N HIS A 202 -11.71 -22.83 -15.54
CA HIS A 202 -10.69 -21.84 -15.92
C HIS A 202 -11.26 -20.52 -16.45
N GLU A 203 -12.58 -20.42 -16.57
CA GLU A 203 -13.24 -19.23 -17.14
C GLU A 203 -14.00 -18.44 -16.07
N ASP A 204 -14.82 -19.12 -15.27
CA ASP A 204 -15.79 -18.45 -14.37
C ASP A 204 -15.53 -18.69 -12.87
N PHE A 205 -14.41 -19.30 -12.50
CA PHE A 205 -14.12 -19.65 -11.11
C PHE A 205 -13.97 -18.41 -10.20
N TYR A 206 -13.43 -17.31 -10.73
CA TYR A 206 -13.12 -16.14 -9.90
C TYR A 206 -14.36 -15.47 -9.30
N PRO A 207 -15.40 -15.10 -10.07
CA PRO A 207 -16.65 -14.57 -9.51
C PRO A 207 -17.27 -15.50 -8.46
N LEU A 208 -17.23 -16.82 -8.68
CA LEU A 208 -17.79 -17.81 -7.76
C LEU A 208 -17.06 -17.82 -6.42
N ILE A 209 -15.73 -17.92 -6.44
CA ILE A 209 -14.90 -17.90 -5.23
C ILE A 209 -15.00 -16.56 -4.52
N LYS A 210 -14.99 -15.46 -5.28
CA LYS A 210 -15.13 -14.10 -4.74
C LYS A 210 -16.42 -13.96 -3.94
N ASN A 211 -17.54 -14.44 -4.47
CA ASN A 211 -18.83 -14.39 -3.77
C ASN A 211 -18.85 -15.30 -2.54
N ALA A 212 -18.36 -16.54 -2.65
CA ALA A 212 -18.31 -17.47 -1.52
C ALA A 212 -17.43 -16.93 -0.37
N PHE A 213 -16.28 -16.33 -0.69
CA PHE A 213 -15.40 -15.70 0.30
C PHE A 213 -16.06 -14.46 0.92
N LEU A 214 -16.76 -13.66 0.10
CA LEU A 214 -17.46 -12.47 0.57
C LEU A 214 -18.52 -12.82 1.63
N GLU A 215 -19.32 -13.87 1.40
CA GLU A 215 -20.33 -14.35 2.37
C GLU A 215 -19.72 -14.81 3.70
N ALA A 216 -18.47 -15.26 3.68
CA ALA A 216 -17.69 -15.61 4.86
C ALA A 216 -17.01 -14.40 5.54
N GLY A 217 -17.14 -13.21 4.97
CA GLY A 217 -16.47 -11.99 5.44
C GLY A 217 -15.00 -11.92 5.04
N VAL A 218 -14.62 -12.54 3.92
CA VAL A 218 -13.30 -12.43 3.29
C VAL A 218 -13.43 -11.75 1.92
N ILE A 219 -12.82 -10.58 1.78
CA ILE A 219 -12.83 -9.80 0.55
C ILE A 219 -11.65 -10.24 -0.30
N PHE A 220 -11.94 -10.98 -1.37
CA PHE A 220 -10.93 -11.45 -2.32
C PHE A 220 -10.65 -10.40 -3.40
N VAL A 221 -9.42 -9.90 -3.44
CA VAL A 221 -8.95 -8.90 -4.42
C VAL A 221 -7.83 -9.51 -5.26
N ILE A 222 -7.98 -9.48 -6.58
CA ILE A 222 -6.89 -9.80 -7.51
C ILE A 222 -6.44 -8.52 -8.20
N LEU A 223 -5.14 -8.25 -8.18
CA LEU A 223 -4.53 -7.08 -8.83
C LEU A 223 -3.54 -7.51 -9.93
N PRO A 224 -3.37 -6.70 -10.99
CA PRO A 224 -2.25 -6.84 -11.89
C PRO A 224 -0.94 -6.65 -11.10
N ASN A 225 0.10 -7.40 -11.44
CA ASN A 225 1.36 -7.35 -10.76
C ASN A 225 2.12 -6.07 -11.10
N LEU A 226 2.55 -5.33 -10.07
CA LEU A 226 3.49 -4.22 -10.22
C LEU A 226 4.92 -4.78 -10.35
N PRO A 227 5.58 -4.67 -11.51
CA PRO A 227 6.86 -5.33 -11.74
C PRO A 227 7.93 -4.94 -10.70
N GLY A 228 8.54 -5.95 -10.09
CA GLY A 228 9.56 -5.76 -9.04
C GLY A 228 9.03 -5.64 -7.61
N SER A 229 7.71 -5.74 -7.38
CA SER A 229 7.14 -5.81 -6.01
C SER A 229 7.62 -7.06 -5.24
N LYS A 230 7.80 -8.18 -5.94
CA LYS A 230 8.15 -9.51 -5.40
C LYS A 230 7.14 -10.08 -4.39
N ILE A 231 5.94 -9.48 -4.31
CA ILE A 231 4.85 -10.02 -3.51
C ILE A 231 4.10 -11.07 -4.32
N ASN A 232 3.65 -12.12 -3.67
CA ASN A 232 2.76 -13.13 -4.28
C ASN A 232 1.31 -12.88 -3.84
N GLY A 233 1.13 -12.53 -2.57
CA GLY A 233 -0.14 -12.16 -1.99
C GLY A 233 0.03 -11.35 -0.71
N ALA A 234 -1.09 -10.94 -0.15
CA ALA A 234 -1.14 -10.26 1.13
C ALA A 234 -2.48 -10.50 1.81
N THR A 235 -2.45 -10.60 3.12
CA THR A 235 -3.64 -10.77 3.96
C THR A 235 -3.68 -9.68 5.02
N LYS A 236 -4.84 -9.06 5.20
CA LYS A 236 -5.03 -8.00 6.19
C LYS A 236 -6.36 -8.16 6.92
N LYS A 237 -6.31 -8.18 8.24
CA LYS A 237 -7.51 -8.06 9.06
C LYS A 237 -7.97 -6.60 9.05
N LEU A 238 -9.19 -6.37 8.59
CA LEU A 238 -9.90 -5.10 8.72
C LEU A 238 -10.77 -5.14 9.98
N GLU A 239 -11.56 -4.09 10.25
CA GLU A 239 -12.34 -3.98 11.49
C GLU A 239 -13.31 -5.16 11.68
N LYS A 240 -14.13 -5.46 10.66
CA LYS A 240 -15.13 -6.54 10.70
C LYS A 240 -14.76 -7.77 9.88
N ASN A 241 -13.98 -7.61 8.81
CA ASN A 241 -13.74 -8.62 7.78
C ASN A 241 -12.23 -8.78 7.51
N VAL A 242 -11.87 -9.68 6.60
CA VAL A 242 -10.48 -9.93 6.21
C VAL A 242 -10.33 -9.65 4.73
N MET A 243 -9.25 -8.98 4.33
CA MET A 243 -8.85 -8.84 2.93
C MET A 243 -7.84 -9.95 2.59
N LEU A 244 -8.10 -10.67 1.50
CA LEU A 244 -7.16 -11.57 0.86
C LEU A 244 -6.81 -10.98 -0.50
N MET A 245 -5.54 -10.71 -0.73
CA MET A 245 -5.03 -10.20 -1.98
C MET A 245 -4.09 -11.21 -2.63
N VAL A 246 -4.27 -11.46 -3.92
CA VAL A 246 -3.26 -12.11 -4.77
C VAL A 246 -3.01 -11.24 -6.01
N ASN A 247 -1.94 -11.52 -6.74
CA ASN A 247 -1.66 -10.82 -7.99
C ASN A 247 -1.37 -11.76 -9.16
N ASP A 248 -1.30 -11.15 -10.33
CA ASP A 248 -1.20 -11.84 -11.61
C ASP A 248 0.26 -12.13 -12.05
N ARG A 249 1.22 -12.13 -11.12
CA ARG A 249 2.63 -12.44 -11.43
C ARG A 249 2.85 -13.88 -11.86
N ARG A 250 2.17 -14.83 -11.20
CA ARG A 250 2.34 -16.27 -11.39
C ARG A 250 1.00 -16.91 -11.76
N LEU A 251 0.65 -16.80 -13.05
CA LEU A 251 -0.69 -17.14 -13.55
C LEU A 251 -0.82 -18.55 -14.13
N ASN A 252 0.21 -19.40 -14.02
CA ASN A 252 -0.02 -20.81 -14.30
C ASN A 252 -0.95 -21.38 -13.23
N SER A 253 -1.89 -22.24 -13.62
CA SER A 253 -2.96 -22.77 -12.76
C SER A 253 -2.42 -23.26 -11.42
N ASP A 254 -1.37 -24.06 -11.45
CA ASP A 254 -0.66 -24.55 -10.28
C ASP A 254 -0.16 -23.44 -9.35
N THR A 255 0.56 -22.46 -9.90
CA THR A 255 1.13 -21.38 -9.10
C THR A 255 0.09 -20.42 -8.54
N PHE A 256 -1.00 -20.19 -9.27
CA PHE A 256 -2.13 -19.38 -8.80
C PHE A 256 -2.84 -20.07 -7.63
N TRP A 257 -3.25 -21.34 -7.82
CA TRP A 257 -3.98 -22.09 -6.80
C TRP A 257 -3.12 -22.30 -5.55
N PHE A 258 -1.82 -22.59 -5.71
CA PHE A 258 -0.90 -22.69 -4.58
C PHE A 258 -0.81 -21.36 -3.82
N THR A 259 -0.62 -20.23 -4.51
CA THR A 259 -0.54 -18.90 -3.87
C THR A 259 -1.84 -18.57 -3.14
N LEU A 260 -3.00 -18.84 -3.76
CA LEU A 260 -4.30 -18.61 -3.13
C LEU A 260 -4.46 -19.43 -1.84
N PHE A 261 -4.14 -20.72 -1.88
CA PHE A 261 -4.26 -21.60 -0.71
C PHE A 261 -3.21 -21.32 0.37
N HIS A 262 -2.03 -20.83 -0.01
CA HIS A 262 -1.04 -20.32 0.93
C HIS A 262 -1.59 -19.10 1.71
N GLU A 263 -2.19 -18.12 1.04
CA GLU A 263 -2.84 -16.98 1.71
C GLU A 263 -4.06 -17.40 2.56
N ILE A 264 -4.83 -18.39 2.11
CA ILE A 264 -5.91 -18.98 2.92
C ILE A 264 -5.32 -19.63 4.18
N GLY A 265 -4.20 -20.34 4.07
CA GLY A 265 -3.47 -20.94 5.18
C GLY A 265 -3.13 -19.92 6.25
N HIS A 266 -2.62 -18.75 5.85
CA HIS A 266 -2.38 -17.64 6.78
C HIS A 266 -3.67 -17.19 7.50
N ILE A 267 -4.76 -16.95 6.78
CA ILE A 267 -6.05 -16.54 7.38
C ILE A 267 -6.57 -17.59 8.37
N ILE A 268 -6.49 -18.87 8.03
CA ILE A 268 -6.97 -19.98 8.86
C ILE A 268 -6.18 -20.06 10.18
N HIS A 269 -4.88 -19.79 10.13
CA HIS A 269 -3.99 -19.76 11.30
C HIS A 269 -3.96 -18.40 12.01
N GLY A 270 -4.73 -17.42 11.53
CA GLY A 270 -4.84 -16.09 12.14
C GLY A 270 -3.59 -15.24 11.95
N ASP A 271 -2.79 -15.54 10.93
CA ASP A 271 -1.61 -14.79 10.55
C ASP A 271 -1.95 -13.81 9.40
N TYR A 272 -1.57 -12.56 9.54
CA TYR A 272 -1.90 -11.50 8.57
C TYR A 272 -0.62 -10.72 8.24
N GLY A 273 -0.32 -10.56 6.97
CA GLY A 273 1.02 -10.26 6.50
C GLY A 273 1.10 -10.07 4.99
N ILE A 274 2.25 -9.56 4.51
CA ILE A 274 2.61 -9.58 3.08
C ILE A 274 3.50 -10.80 2.86
N SER A 275 3.19 -11.65 1.88
CA SER A 275 4.03 -12.82 1.53
C SER A 275 4.93 -12.52 0.34
N PHE A 276 6.24 -12.81 0.52
CA PHE A 276 7.28 -12.59 -0.48
C PHE A 276 7.81 -13.89 -1.11
N GLU A 277 8.38 -13.79 -2.32
CA GLU A 277 8.80 -14.92 -3.17
C GLU A 277 9.83 -15.92 -2.58
N LYS A 278 10.49 -15.59 -1.46
CA LYS A 278 11.54 -16.42 -0.83
C LYS A 278 11.56 -16.23 0.67
N GLU A 279 10.38 -16.29 1.26
CA GLU A 279 10.24 -16.17 2.69
C GLU A 279 10.47 -17.51 3.39
N SER A 280 10.92 -17.45 4.65
CA SER A 280 11.23 -18.64 5.44
C SER A 280 10.89 -18.38 6.89
N GLY A 281 10.20 -19.32 7.52
CA GLY A 281 9.83 -19.28 8.93
C GLY A 281 8.67 -20.21 9.23
N GLU A 282 8.44 -20.47 10.51
CA GLU A 282 7.42 -21.42 10.98
C GLU A 282 6.02 -21.13 10.40
N LYS A 283 5.63 -19.85 10.32
CA LYS A 283 4.34 -19.44 9.75
C LYS A 283 4.23 -19.70 8.25
N GLU A 284 5.32 -19.51 7.51
CA GLU A 284 5.39 -19.78 6.07
C GLU A 284 5.34 -21.28 5.80
N GLU A 285 6.08 -22.08 6.60
CA GLU A 285 6.05 -23.55 6.50
C GLU A 285 4.66 -24.12 6.80
N ILE A 286 3.94 -23.55 7.78
CA ILE A 286 2.54 -23.90 8.08
C ILE A 286 1.63 -23.54 6.90
N ALA A 287 1.80 -22.37 6.28
CA ALA A 287 0.98 -21.93 5.15
C ALA A 287 1.25 -22.77 3.89
N ASP A 288 2.53 -23.07 3.60
CA ASP A 288 2.95 -23.92 2.49
C ASP A 288 2.47 -25.36 2.66
N GLY A 289 2.58 -25.92 3.87
CA GLY A 289 2.04 -27.24 4.20
C GLY A 289 0.53 -27.27 4.03
N TYR A 290 -0.18 -26.27 4.57
CA TYR A 290 -1.63 -26.15 4.40
C TYR A 290 -2.03 -26.11 2.92
N ALA A 291 -1.32 -25.32 2.10
CA ALA A 291 -1.61 -25.20 0.68
C ALA A 291 -1.39 -26.52 -0.06
N ALA A 292 -0.26 -27.17 0.18
CA ALA A 292 0.07 -28.46 -0.42
C ALA A 292 -0.98 -29.53 -0.09
N ASP A 293 -1.25 -29.71 1.21
CA ASP A 293 -2.09 -30.80 1.71
C ASP A 293 -3.57 -30.56 1.42
N SER A 294 -4.01 -29.30 1.28
CA SER A 294 -5.39 -28.97 0.88
C SER A 294 -5.62 -29.22 -0.61
N LEU A 295 -4.62 -28.92 -1.44
CA LEU A 295 -4.72 -29.07 -2.89
C LEU A 295 -4.63 -30.54 -3.30
N ILE A 296 -3.76 -31.31 -2.66
CA ILE A 296 -3.55 -32.74 -2.92
C ILE A 296 -3.45 -33.45 -1.57
N ASP A 297 -4.31 -34.43 -1.33
CA ASP A 297 -4.25 -35.24 -0.11
C ASP A 297 -2.88 -35.94 0.01
N PRO A 298 -2.19 -35.86 1.18
CA PRO A 298 -0.87 -36.42 1.35
C PRO A 298 -0.78 -37.93 1.10
N ASP A 299 -1.80 -38.69 1.52
CA ASP A 299 -1.81 -40.15 1.38
C ASP A 299 -2.05 -40.57 -0.07
N GLU A 300 -2.89 -39.84 -0.79
CA GLU A 300 -3.09 -40.02 -2.24
C GLU A 300 -1.83 -39.66 -3.04
N TYR A 301 -1.17 -38.54 -2.68
CA TYR A 301 0.06 -38.11 -3.33
C TYR A 301 1.20 -39.11 -3.10
N GLU A 302 1.39 -39.58 -1.87
CA GLU A 302 2.45 -40.55 -1.56
C GLU A 302 2.25 -41.86 -2.33
N ARG A 303 1.00 -42.34 -2.43
CA ARG A 303 0.65 -43.53 -3.24
C ARG A 303 0.98 -43.33 -4.71
N PHE A 304 0.67 -42.17 -5.27
CA PHE A 304 0.98 -41.85 -6.67
C PHE A 304 2.49 -41.77 -6.93
N VAL A 305 3.25 -41.08 -6.08
CA VAL A 305 4.71 -40.90 -6.21
C VAL A 305 5.45 -42.23 -6.08
N LYS A 306 4.99 -43.14 -5.21
CA LYS A 306 5.55 -44.52 -5.10
C LYS A 306 5.49 -45.29 -6.42
N GLY A 307 4.53 -44.99 -7.29
CA GLY A 307 4.42 -45.59 -8.62
C GLY A 307 5.53 -45.19 -9.60
N LYS A 308 6.23 -44.06 -9.38
CA LYS A 308 7.35 -43.54 -10.20
C LYS A 308 7.08 -43.39 -11.70
N VAL A 309 5.81 -43.27 -12.10
CA VAL A 309 5.41 -43.05 -13.50
C VAL A 309 4.74 -41.68 -13.61
N PHE A 310 5.48 -40.71 -14.17
CA PHE A 310 5.03 -39.31 -14.30
C PHE A 310 4.81 -38.91 -15.76
N SER A 311 4.14 -39.78 -16.53
CA SER A 311 3.73 -39.44 -17.90
C SER A 311 2.55 -38.48 -17.89
N LEU A 312 2.34 -37.78 -19.01
CA LEU A 312 1.18 -36.89 -19.18
C LEU A 312 -0.16 -37.59 -18.89
N ALA A 313 -0.31 -38.84 -19.32
CA ALA A 313 -1.50 -39.64 -19.07
C ALA A 313 -1.64 -40.02 -17.59
N ALA A 314 -0.54 -40.36 -16.91
CA ALA A 314 -0.55 -40.70 -15.50
C ALA A 314 -0.92 -39.49 -14.62
N ILE A 315 -0.36 -38.30 -14.92
CA ILE A 315 -0.66 -37.07 -14.20
C ILE A 315 -2.13 -36.68 -14.37
N LYS A 316 -2.66 -36.75 -15.60
CA LYS A 316 -4.09 -36.49 -15.86
C LYS A 316 -4.99 -37.46 -15.11
N ALA A 317 -4.71 -38.77 -15.19
CA ALA A 317 -5.51 -39.79 -14.52
C ALA A 317 -5.52 -39.61 -12.99
N PHE A 318 -4.38 -39.26 -12.40
CA PHE A 318 -4.30 -38.97 -10.97
C PHE A 318 -5.08 -37.69 -10.62
N ALA A 319 -4.87 -36.60 -11.34
CA ALA A 319 -5.60 -35.34 -11.13
C ALA A 319 -7.12 -35.52 -11.24
N ASP A 320 -7.58 -36.35 -12.19
CA ASP A 320 -9.00 -36.67 -12.33
C ASP A 320 -9.53 -37.48 -11.14
N SER A 321 -8.74 -38.42 -10.61
CA SER A 321 -9.13 -39.24 -9.44
C SER A 321 -9.35 -38.43 -8.16
N ILE A 322 -8.62 -37.32 -7.99
CA ILE A 322 -8.72 -36.41 -6.84
C ILE A 322 -9.56 -35.15 -7.14
N ASP A 323 -10.16 -35.09 -8.33
CA ASP A 323 -10.90 -33.94 -8.86
C ASP A 323 -10.14 -32.60 -8.77
N ARG A 324 -8.94 -32.56 -9.36
CA ARG A 324 -8.08 -31.37 -9.44
C ARG A 324 -7.64 -31.07 -10.86
N ASP A 325 -7.24 -29.81 -11.09
CA ASP A 325 -6.52 -29.43 -12.32
C ASP A 325 -5.18 -30.19 -12.41
N PRO A 326 -4.85 -30.82 -13.56
CA PRO A 326 -3.62 -31.57 -13.72
C PRO A 326 -2.36 -30.70 -13.64
N GLY A 327 -2.49 -29.39 -13.89
CA GLY A 327 -1.42 -28.43 -13.66
C GLY A 327 -0.98 -28.42 -12.19
N ILE A 328 -1.91 -28.47 -11.24
CA ILE A 328 -1.62 -28.47 -9.78
C ILE A 328 -0.74 -29.66 -9.41
N VAL A 329 -1.08 -30.86 -9.88
CA VAL A 329 -0.28 -32.08 -9.67
C VAL A 329 1.12 -31.92 -10.27
N LEU A 330 1.21 -31.43 -11.51
CA LEU A 330 2.50 -31.17 -12.16
C LEU A 330 3.35 -30.17 -11.36
N GLY A 331 2.74 -29.09 -10.88
CA GLY A 331 3.41 -28.07 -10.08
C GLY A 331 4.00 -28.65 -8.79
N ARG A 332 3.27 -29.55 -8.12
CA ARG A 332 3.77 -30.24 -6.92
C ARG A 332 4.94 -31.18 -7.24
N LEU A 333 4.82 -31.99 -8.29
CA LEU A 333 5.90 -32.91 -8.72
C LEU A 333 7.20 -32.16 -9.09
N GLN A 334 7.07 -31.00 -9.75
CA GLN A 334 8.19 -30.14 -10.11
C GLN A 334 8.85 -29.51 -8.88
N ASN A 335 8.04 -29.00 -7.95
CA ASN A 335 8.54 -28.46 -6.69
C ASN A 335 9.30 -29.51 -5.86
N ASP A 336 8.83 -30.76 -5.88
CA ASP A 336 9.46 -31.88 -5.18
C ASP A 336 10.66 -32.48 -5.96
N GLY A 337 11.00 -31.93 -7.14
CA GLY A 337 12.15 -32.35 -7.95
C GLY A 337 11.99 -33.71 -8.64
N LEU A 338 10.78 -34.25 -8.70
CA LEU A 338 10.46 -35.55 -9.29
C LEU A 338 10.31 -35.49 -10.82
N VAL A 339 9.94 -34.31 -11.33
CA VAL A 339 9.76 -34.01 -12.75
C VAL A 339 10.56 -32.76 -13.08
N ARG A 340 11.15 -32.70 -14.28
CA ARG A 340 11.91 -31.53 -14.71
C ARG A 340 11.01 -30.37 -15.12
N ASP A 341 11.47 -29.16 -14.86
CA ASP A 341 10.76 -27.93 -15.22
C ASP A 341 10.74 -27.65 -16.74
N ASP A 342 11.66 -28.23 -17.50
CA ASP A 342 11.85 -27.98 -18.93
C ASP A 342 11.12 -28.96 -19.87
N ASP A 343 10.28 -29.85 -19.32
CA ASP A 343 9.52 -30.79 -20.14
C ASP A 343 8.34 -30.10 -20.86
N CYS A 344 8.58 -29.70 -22.11
CA CYS A 344 7.59 -29.03 -22.97
C CYS A 344 6.27 -29.81 -23.12
N THR A 345 6.28 -31.13 -23.02
CA THR A 345 5.05 -31.93 -23.16
C THR A 345 4.16 -31.78 -21.94
N LEU A 346 4.75 -31.78 -20.74
CA LEU A 346 4.02 -31.64 -19.48
C LEU A 346 3.54 -30.20 -19.25
N GLN A 347 4.25 -29.20 -19.76
CA GLN A 347 3.83 -27.80 -19.67
C GLN A 347 2.45 -27.53 -20.29
N THR A 348 1.97 -28.40 -21.20
CA THR A 348 0.61 -28.32 -21.76
C THR A 348 -0.51 -28.55 -20.75
N LEU A 349 -0.19 -29.07 -19.56
CA LEU A 349 -1.15 -29.29 -18.47
C LEU A 349 -1.49 -28.01 -17.70
N ARG A 350 -0.70 -26.93 -17.87
CA ARG A 350 -0.90 -25.67 -17.16
C ARG A 350 -1.81 -24.74 -17.95
N HIS A 351 -2.75 -24.13 -17.25
CA HIS A 351 -3.58 -23.05 -17.78
C HIS A 351 -3.00 -21.69 -17.36
N LYS A 352 -3.00 -20.70 -18.25
CA LYS A 352 -2.56 -19.34 -17.93
C LYS A 352 -3.76 -18.44 -17.69
N TYR A 353 -3.86 -17.89 -16.49
CA TYR A 353 -4.83 -16.86 -16.16
C TYR A 353 -4.30 -15.48 -16.56
N ARG A 354 -5.13 -14.43 -16.53
CA ARG A 354 -4.70 -13.03 -16.59
C ARG A 354 -5.75 -12.14 -15.95
N VAL A 355 -5.32 -11.16 -15.16
CA VAL A 355 -6.26 -10.19 -14.60
C VAL A 355 -6.75 -9.27 -15.70
N LYS A 356 -8.07 -9.13 -15.80
CA LYS A 356 -8.72 -8.09 -16.58
C LYS A 356 -9.44 -7.18 -15.58
N ILE A 357 -8.89 -5.99 -15.36
CA ILE A 357 -9.63 -4.95 -14.63
C ILE A 357 -10.73 -4.48 -15.58
N SER A 358 -11.98 -4.60 -15.16
CA SER A 358 -13.10 -4.03 -15.91
C SER A 358 -13.02 -2.52 -15.78
N SER A 359 -12.85 -1.84 -16.92
CA SER A 359 -12.80 -0.38 -17.04
C SER A 359 -14.13 0.27 -16.69
#